data_AF-A0A1V6E8W6-F1
#
_entry.id   AF-A0A1V6E8W6-F1
#
_cell.length_a   1.000
_cell.length_b   1.000
_cell.length_c   1.000
_cell.angle_alpha   90.00
_cell.angle_beta   90.00
_cell.angle_gamma   90.00
#
_symmetry.space_group_name_H-M   'P 1'
#
loop_
_entity.id
_entity.type
_entity.pdbx_description
1 polymer ?
#
loop_
_entity_poly.entity_id
_entity_poly.type
_entity_poly.pdbx_seq_one_letter_code
_entity_poly.pdbx_strand_id
1 'polypeptide(L)'
;MIDGTIDRVIDREIDRTALQFIAIDMDGNILDDSYRLSDRVVAVLATLHTQGKKIIIATGRIFMAAQHYLIEKIEPDRYVCTNCADIFEPKGVQIAAYHIPPQAVPVLIELGRAHEVVAHEVLMCCYISDQWFYEKPLPAVEFYQKRTGIQGLQRNIESFEGEDILKFLAIGPHEEILAIRDELGRKAPTMLEIIANSD
;
A
#
# COMPACT_ATOMS: atom_id res chain seq x y z
N MET A 1 -10.84 11.33 -20.86
CA MET A 1 -11.59 10.31 -21.62
C MET A 1 -10.64 9.16 -21.89
N ILE A 2 -10.42 8.31 -20.88
CA ILE A 2 -9.74 7.02 -21.05
C ILE A 2 -10.87 6.01 -21.11
N ASP A 3 -10.93 5.26 -22.21
CA ASP A 3 -11.87 4.17 -22.39
C ASP A 3 -11.71 3.19 -21.20
N GLY A 4 -12.77 2.74 -20.55
CA GLY A 4 -13.90 2.07 -21.17
C GLY A 4 -13.68 0.55 -21.29
N THR A 5 -12.64 -0.02 -20.66
CA THR A 5 -12.44 -1.49 -20.72
C THR A 5 -11.80 -2.12 -19.47
N ILE A 6 -12.43 -2.02 -18.29
CA ILE A 6 -12.27 -3.03 -17.22
C ILE A 6 -13.66 -3.38 -16.65
N ASP A 7 -14.52 -3.93 -17.50
CA ASP A 7 -15.69 -4.70 -17.08
C ASP A 7 -15.77 -5.94 -17.99
N ARG A 8 -14.72 -6.77 -17.97
CA ARG A 8 -14.91 -8.19 -18.27
C ARG A 8 -15.38 -8.84 -16.98
N VAL A 9 -16.68 -8.75 -16.71
CA VAL A 9 -17.34 -9.78 -15.91
C VAL A 9 -17.07 -11.08 -16.67
N ILE A 10 -16.14 -11.88 -16.16
CA ILE A 10 -15.92 -13.23 -16.66
C ILE A 10 -17.16 -14.00 -16.25
N ASP A 11 -18.16 -14.01 -17.13
CA ASP A 11 -19.40 -14.78 -17.01
C ASP A 11 -19.11 -16.27 -17.34
N ARG A 12 -18.02 -16.80 -16.78
CA ARG A 12 -17.83 -18.24 -16.65
C ARG A 12 -18.47 -18.63 -15.34
N GLU A 13 -19.25 -19.70 -15.38
CA GLU A 13 -19.66 -20.42 -14.19
C GLU A 13 -18.39 -20.91 -13.48
N ILE A 14 -17.86 -20.11 -12.56
CA ILE A 14 -16.69 -20.47 -11.77
C ILE A 14 -17.18 -21.53 -10.80
N ASP A 15 -16.65 -22.75 -10.94
CA ASP A 15 -16.77 -23.74 -9.88
C ASP A 15 -16.04 -23.22 -8.63
N ARG A 16 -16.80 -22.58 -7.74
CA ARG A 16 -16.31 -22.00 -6.50
C ARG A 16 -15.70 -23.06 -5.58
N THR A 17 -16.06 -24.33 -5.76
CA THR A 17 -15.48 -25.44 -5.01
C THR A 17 -14.03 -25.72 -5.43
N ALA A 18 -13.67 -25.44 -6.68
CA ALA A 18 -12.32 -25.59 -7.22
C ALA A 18 -11.34 -24.45 -6.85
N LEU A 19 -11.84 -23.30 -6.42
CA LEU A 19 -10.97 -22.19 -5.98
C LEU A 19 -10.17 -22.59 -4.74
N GLN A 20 -8.84 -22.55 -4.78
CA GLN A 20 -7.99 -22.95 -3.64
C GLN A 20 -7.47 -21.76 -2.84
N PHE A 21 -7.27 -20.62 -3.50
CA PHE A 21 -6.72 -19.41 -2.90
C PHE A 21 -7.68 -18.24 -3.07
N ILE A 22 -7.77 -17.42 -2.03
CA ILE A 22 -8.62 -16.24 -1.99
C ILE A 22 -7.74 -15.09 -1.52
N ALA A 23 -7.36 -14.21 -2.46
CA ALA A 23 -6.66 -12.97 -2.16
C ALA A 23 -7.68 -11.86 -1.97
N ILE A 24 -7.57 -11.12 -0.87
CA ILE A 24 -8.54 -10.10 -0.48
C ILE A 24 -7.82 -8.85 0.01
N ASP A 25 -8.25 -7.71 -0.49
CA ASP A 25 -7.81 -6.41 0.02
C ASP A 25 -8.39 -6.11 1.42
N MET A 26 -7.83 -5.11 2.10
CA MET A 26 -8.25 -4.71 3.43
C MET A 26 -9.25 -3.55 3.41
N ASP A 27 -8.76 -2.36 3.08
CA ASP A 27 -9.51 -1.11 3.18
C ASP A 27 -10.64 -1.06 2.15
N GLY A 28 -11.88 -0.79 2.59
CA GLY A 28 -13.04 -0.80 1.70
C GLY A 28 -13.49 -2.20 1.25
N ASN A 29 -12.88 -3.26 1.80
CA ASN A 29 -13.22 -4.65 1.48
C ASN A 29 -13.57 -5.46 2.74
N ILE A 30 -12.57 -5.82 3.57
CA ILE A 30 -12.82 -6.50 4.84
C ILE A 30 -12.92 -5.54 6.02
N LEU A 31 -12.34 -4.33 5.87
CA LEU A 31 -12.45 -3.23 6.82
C LEU A 31 -13.49 -2.22 6.34
N ASP A 32 -14.35 -1.78 7.27
CA ASP A 32 -15.30 -0.69 7.01
C ASP A 32 -14.62 0.69 6.99
N ASP A 33 -15.38 1.76 6.73
CA ASP A 33 -14.90 3.15 6.69
C ASP A 33 -14.33 3.65 8.04
N SER A 34 -14.61 2.92 9.13
CA SER A 34 -14.05 3.17 10.46
C SER A 34 -12.85 2.27 10.77
N TYR A 35 -12.31 1.57 9.75
CA TYR A 35 -11.23 0.60 9.84
C TYR A 35 -11.54 -0.57 10.78
N ARG A 36 -12.79 -1.04 10.83
CA ARG A 36 -13.20 -2.14 11.70
C ARG A 36 -13.46 -3.41 10.90
N LEU A 37 -12.95 -4.52 11.43
CA LEU A 37 -13.26 -5.87 10.97
C LEU A 37 -14.52 -6.39 11.66
N SER A 38 -15.59 -6.63 10.90
CA SER A 38 -16.87 -7.11 11.43
C SER A 38 -16.89 -8.61 11.74
N ASP A 39 -17.70 -9.02 12.71
CA ASP A 39 -17.86 -10.45 13.08
C ASP A 39 -18.35 -11.31 11.92
N ARG A 40 -19.16 -10.73 11.03
CA ARG A 40 -19.60 -11.40 9.80
C ARG A 40 -18.41 -11.80 8.93
N VAL A 41 -17.46 -10.87 8.71
CA VAL A 41 -16.27 -11.14 7.91
C VAL A 41 -15.40 -12.21 8.58
N VAL A 42 -15.21 -12.12 9.90
CA VAL A 42 -14.48 -13.13 10.68
C VAL A 42 -15.09 -14.52 10.49
N ALA A 43 -16.42 -14.64 10.63
CA ALA A 43 -17.13 -15.91 10.47
C ALA A 43 -17.02 -16.48 9.04
N VAL A 44 -17.08 -15.63 8.01
CA VAL A 44 -16.92 -16.04 6.61
C VAL A 44 -15.52 -16.56 6.35
N LEU A 45 -14.48 -15.83 6.77
CA LEU A 45 -13.09 -16.25 6.56
C LEU A 45 -12.77 -17.52 7.34
N ALA A 46 -13.28 -17.68 8.56
CA ALA A 46 -13.16 -18.92 9.31
C ALA A 46 -13.83 -20.10 8.58
N THR A 47 -15.01 -19.89 8.00
CA THR A 47 -15.72 -20.91 7.21
C THR A 47 -14.94 -21.30 5.95
N LEU A 48 -14.33 -20.34 5.26
CA LEU A 48 -13.49 -20.62 4.09
C LEU A 48 -12.25 -21.42 4.49
N HIS A 49 -11.67 -21.11 5.64
CA HIS A 49 -10.53 -21.85 6.18
C HIS A 49 -10.92 -23.31 6.50
N THR A 50 -12.07 -23.57 7.13
CA THR A 50 -12.55 -24.94 7.39
C THR A 50 -12.87 -25.72 6.12
N GLN A 51 -13.17 -25.03 5.02
CA GLN A 51 -13.32 -25.62 3.68
C GLN A 51 -11.98 -25.88 2.97
N GLY A 52 -10.85 -25.68 3.65
CA GLY A 52 -9.51 -25.90 3.10
C GLY A 52 -9.03 -24.81 2.14
N LYS A 53 -9.73 -23.67 2.10
CA LYS A 53 -9.34 -22.52 1.28
C LYS A 53 -8.19 -21.77 1.95
N LYS A 54 -7.28 -21.24 1.13
CA LYS A 54 -6.13 -20.44 1.57
C LYS A 54 -6.46 -18.97 1.47
N ILE A 55 -6.30 -18.24 2.57
CA ILE A 55 -6.61 -16.81 2.67
C ILE A 55 -5.32 -16.01 2.56
N ILE A 56 -5.27 -15.10 1.59
CA ILE A 56 -4.14 -14.20 1.35
C ILE A 56 -4.64 -12.78 1.54
N ILE A 57 -4.01 -12.03 2.44
CA ILE A 57 -4.26 -10.59 2.56
C ILE A 57 -3.37 -9.88 1.54
N ALA A 58 -3.97 -9.08 0.66
CA ALA A 58 -3.27 -8.34 -0.38
C ALA A 58 -3.58 -6.84 -0.26
N THR A 59 -2.69 -6.06 0.35
CA THR A 59 -3.01 -4.69 0.79
C THR A 59 -1.88 -3.70 0.51
N GLY A 60 -2.23 -2.42 0.42
CA GLY A 60 -1.28 -1.31 0.39
C GLY A 60 -0.65 -0.97 1.74
N ARG A 61 -1.14 -1.56 2.83
CA ARG A 61 -0.60 -1.42 4.20
C ARG A 61 0.70 -2.22 4.35
N ILE A 62 1.62 -1.72 5.17
CA ILE A 62 2.75 -2.53 5.65
C ILE A 62 2.28 -3.67 6.54
N PHE A 63 3.11 -4.70 6.70
CA PHE A 63 2.79 -5.90 7.47
C PHE A 63 2.25 -5.61 8.87
N MET A 64 2.94 -4.75 9.65
CA MET A 64 2.52 -4.43 11.02
C MET A 64 1.13 -3.80 11.08
N ALA A 65 0.81 -2.90 10.14
CA ALA A 65 -0.50 -2.28 10.03
C ALA A 65 -1.58 -3.29 9.61
N ALA A 66 -1.28 -4.18 8.65
CA ALA A 66 -2.20 -5.22 8.23
C ALA A 66 -2.51 -6.22 9.38
N GLN A 67 -1.46 -6.71 10.04
CA GLN A 67 -1.58 -7.65 11.16
C GLN A 67 -2.37 -7.05 12.32
N HIS A 68 -2.18 -5.76 12.63
CA HIS A 68 -2.86 -5.10 13.76
C HIS A 68 -4.39 -5.25 13.73
N TYR A 69 -5.03 -5.22 12.56
CA TYR A 69 -6.49 -5.34 12.45
C TYR A 69 -7.00 -6.79 12.47
N LEU A 70 -6.13 -7.75 12.17
CA LEU A 70 -6.48 -9.17 12.05
C LEU A 70 -6.08 -9.98 13.28
N ILE A 71 -5.13 -9.48 14.07
CA ILE A 71 -4.61 -10.15 15.26
C ILE A 71 -5.74 -10.57 16.18
N GLU A 72 -5.61 -11.77 16.77
CA GLU A 72 -6.59 -12.42 17.65
C GLU A 72 -7.93 -12.81 17.01
N LYS A 73 -8.24 -12.34 15.79
CA LYS A 73 -9.48 -12.66 15.09
C LYS A 73 -9.27 -13.71 14.01
N ILE A 74 -8.25 -13.54 13.18
CA ILE A 74 -7.99 -14.37 12.00
C ILE A 74 -6.47 -14.43 11.77
N GLU A 75 -5.95 -15.61 11.45
CA GLU A 75 -4.58 -15.79 10.95
C GLU A 75 -4.65 -16.18 9.47
N PRO A 76 -4.41 -15.23 8.53
CA PRO A 76 -4.31 -15.52 7.10
C PRO A 76 -3.14 -16.46 6.81
N ASP A 77 -3.22 -17.19 5.71
CA ASP A 77 -2.13 -18.06 5.26
C ASP A 77 -0.95 -17.26 4.71
N ARG A 78 -1.16 -16.09 4.11
CA ARG A 78 -0.09 -15.20 3.61
C ARG A 78 -0.50 -13.73 3.70
N TYR A 79 0.53 -12.88 3.74
CA TYR A 79 0.41 -11.45 3.58
C TYR A 79 1.20 -11.00 2.35
N VAL A 80 0.57 -10.22 1.49
CA VAL A 80 1.15 -9.47 0.38
C VAL A 80 0.89 -8.01 0.70
N CYS A 81 1.91 -7.32 1.18
CA CYS A 81 1.81 -6.01 1.80
C CYS A 81 2.44 -4.94 0.91
N THR A 82 2.23 -3.68 1.28
CA THR A 82 2.89 -2.52 0.67
C THR A 82 2.74 -2.47 -0.86
N ASN A 83 1.56 -2.84 -1.37
CA ASN A 83 1.29 -3.01 -2.81
C ASN A 83 2.24 -4.02 -3.48
N CYS A 84 2.40 -5.20 -2.86
CA CYS A 84 3.28 -6.29 -3.27
C CYS A 84 4.79 -6.03 -3.12
N ALA A 85 5.21 -4.95 -2.46
CA ALA A 85 6.63 -4.72 -2.20
C ALA A 85 7.20 -5.72 -1.19
N ASP A 86 6.38 -6.31 -0.32
CA ASP A 86 6.83 -7.32 0.64
C ASP A 86 5.79 -8.43 0.85
N ILE A 87 6.29 -9.65 1.08
CA ILE A 87 5.47 -10.85 1.22
C ILE A 87 5.90 -11.59 2.49
N PHE A 88 4.93 -12.01 3.30
CA PHE A 88 5.18 -12.67 4.58
C PHE A 88 4.37 -13.96 4.73
N GLU A 89 4.99 -14.91 5.41
CA GLU A 89 4.31 -16.00 6.11
C GLU A 89 3.44 -15.45 7.26
N PRO A 90 2.56 -16.29 7.84
CA PRO A 90 1.93 -15.97 9.12
C PRO A 90 3.00 -15.64 10.17
N LYS A 91 2.66 -14.76 11.12
CA LYS A 91 3.55 -14.30 12.20
C LYS A 91 4.78 -13.49 11.73
N GLY A 92 4.83 -13.06 10.48
CA GLY A 92 5.76 -12.03 10.01
C GLY A 92 7.12 -12.53 9.55
N VAL A 93 7.25 -13.82 9.21
CA VAL A 93 8.48 -14.30 8.55
C VAL A 93 8.46 -13.82 7.09
N GLN A 94 9.39 -12.94 6.73
CA GLN A 94 9.47 -12.36 5.39
C GLN A 94 9.91 -13.42 4.36
N ILE A 95 9.14 -13.57 3.29
CA ILE A 95 9.41 -14.44 2.16
C ILE A 95 10.17 -13.69 1.07
N ALA A 96 9.74 -12.46 0.77
CA ALA A 96 10.32 -11.62 -0.26
C ALA A 96 10.15 -10.14 0.06
N ALA A 97 11.06 -9.33 -0.47
CA ALA A 97 11.02 -7.87 -0.45
C ALA A 97 11.52 -7.35 -1.80
N TYR A 98 10.87 -6.31 -2.31
CA TYR A 98 11.17 -5.63 -3.55
C TYR A 98 11.29 -4.14 -3.25
N HIS A 99 12.54 -3.67 -3.15
CA HIS A 99 12.82 -2.27 -2.89
C HIS A 99 12.79 -1.45 -4.16
N ILE A 100 12.51 -0.16 -4.00
CA ILE A 100 12.67 0.84 -5.04
C ILE A 100 14.13 0.81 -5.52
N PRO A 101 14.36 0.73 -6.83
CA PRO A 101 15.72 0.68 -7.35
C PRO A 101 16.54 1.90 -6.90
N PRO A 102 17.79 1.74 -6.45
CA PRO A 102 18.60 2.86 -5.95
C PRO A 102 18.69 4.04 -6.93
N GLN A 103 18.75 3.76 -8.24
CA GLN A 103 18.79 4.78 -9.29
C GLN A 103 17.50 5.60 -9.43
N ALA A 104 16.37 5.13 -8.88
CA ALA A 104 15.11 5.87 -8.88
C ALA A 104 15.02 6.85 -7.70
N VAL A 105 15.79 6.64 -6.62
CA VAL A 105 15.75 7.49 -5.42
C VAL A 105 16.14 8.95 -5.71
N PRO A 106 17.22 9.26 -6.46
CA PRO A 106 17.52 10.65 -6.82
C PRO A 106 16.40 11.33 -7.62
N VAL A 107 15.73 10.58 -8.51
CA VAL A 107 14.59 11.11 -9.30
C VAL A 107 13.42 11.47 -8.39
N LEU A 108 13.14 10.64 -7.39
CA LEU A 108 12.07 10.86 -6.41
C LEU A 108 12.39 12.05 -5.49
N ILE A 109 13.65 12.21 -5.07
CA ILE A 109 14.11 13.35 -4.28
C ILE A 109 14.01 14.65 -5.08
N GLU A 110 14.53 14.66 -6.32
CA GLU A 110 14.45 15.82 -7.22
C GLU A 110 13.00 16.26 -7.42
N LEU A 111 12.11 15.30 -7.64
CA LEU A 111 10.68 15.55 -7.84
C LEU A 111 10.02 16.10 -6.57
N GLY A 112 10.31 15.51 -5.41
CA GLY A 112 9.84 16.03 -4.12
C GLY A 112 10.22 17.49 -3.90
N ARG A 113 11.47 17.86 -4.23
CA ARG A 113 11.96 19.25 -4.13
C ARG A 113 11.30 20.19 -5.14
N ALA A 114 11.10 19.75 -6.38
CA ALA A 114 10.46 20.57 -7.41
C ALA A 114 9.02 20.93 -7.03
N HIS A 115 8.25 19.95 -6.56
CA HIS A 115 6.86 20.14 -6.16
C HIS A 115 6.71 20.80 -4.80
N GLU A 116 7.72 20.73 -3.93
CA GLU A 116 7.76 21.52 -2.67
C GLU A 116 7.74 23.03 -2.92
N VAL A 117 8.39 23.50 -4.00
CA VAL A 117 8.45 24.93 -4.37
C VAL A 117 7.12 25.42 -4.95
N VAL A 118 6.38 24.53 -5.62
CA VAL A 118 5.15 24.86 -6.35
C VAL A 118 3.90 24.62 -5.49
N ALA A 119 3.90 23.57 -4.68
CA ALA A 119 2.79 23.12 -3.86
C ALA A 119 3.27 22.80 -2.43
N HIS A 120 3.11 23.77 -1.52
CA HIS A 120 3.47 23.64 -0.10
C HIS A 120 2.61 22.62 0.70
N GLU A 121 1.76 21.85 0.01
CA GLU A 121 0.76 20.96 0.61
C GLU A 121 0.98 19.48 0.27
N VAL A 122 2.01 19.14 -0.53
CA VAL A 122 2.33 17.74 -0.84
C VAL A 122 3.28 17.17 0.20
N LEU A 123 2.77 16.23 0.99
CA LEU A 123 3.58 15.37 1.85
C LEU A 123 4.23 14.27 1.01
N MET A 124 5.56 14.31 0.96
CA MET A 124 6.38 13.20 0.48
C MET A 124 6.82 12.36 1.69
N CYS A 125 6.50 11.07 1.65
CA CYS A 125 6.95 10.11 2.65
C CYS A 125 7.33 8.77 2.01
N CYS A 126 8.03 7.93 2.77
CA CYS A 126 8.40 6.60 2.31
C CYS A 126 8.29 5.56 3.44
N TYR A 127 8.21 4.29 3.05
CA TYR A 127 8.37 3.15 3.96
C TYR A 127 9.76 2.56 3.81
N ILE A 128 10.46 2.39 4.93
CA ILE A 128 11.70 1.62 5.05
C ILE A 128 11.46 0.63 6.18
N SER A 129 11.55 -0.66 5.90
CA SER A 129 11.13 -1.71 6.84
C SER A 129 9.67 -1.48 7.30
N ASP A 130 9.44 -1.49 8.61
CA ASP A 130 8.17 -1.33 9.31
C ASP A 130 7.88 0.12 9.73
N GLN A 131 8.71 1.06 9.28
CA GLN A 131 8.62 2.48 9.63
C GLN A 131 8.31 3.32 8.40
N TRP A 132 7.59 4.41 8.62
CA TRP A 132 7.42 5.44 7.61
C TRP A 132 8.07 6.74 8.02
N PHE A 133 8.68 7.37 7.02
CA PHE A 133 9.48 8.56 7.21
C PHE A 133 8.93 9.70 6.39
N TYR A 134 8.95 10.89 6.96
CA TYR A 134 8.60 12.13 6.28
C TYR A 134 9.64 13.18 6.62
N GLU A 135 9.78 14.20 5.79
CA GLU A 135 10.74 15.27 6.08
C GLU A 135 10.10 16.48 6.73
N LYS A 136 8.90 16.86 6.27
CA LYS A 136 8.22 18.06 6.71
C LYS A 136 6.94 17.76 7.49
N PRO A 137 6.72 18.43 8.63
CA PRO A 137 5.50 18.28 9.42
C PRO A 137 4.34 19.05 8.77
N LEU A 138 3.78 18.48 7.70
CA LEU A 138 2.59 19.01 7.02
C LEU A 138 1.30 18.47 7.67
N PRO A 139 0.13 19.14 7.53
CA PRO A 139 -1.14 18.63 8.04
C PRO A 139 -1.48 17.20 7.57
N ALA A 140 -1.02 16.82 6.38
CA ALA A 140 -1.17 15.47 5.85
C ALA A 140 -0.47 14.38 6.69
N VAL A 141 0.51 14.74 7.53
CA VAL A 141 1.17 13.80 8.46
C VAL A 141 0.17 13.30 9.49
N GLU A 142 -0.59 14.18 10.12
CA GLU A 142 -1.61 13.81 11.10
C GLU A 142 -2.71 12.94 10.49
N PHE A 143 -3.16 13.30 9.28
CA PHE A 143 -4.09 12.50 8.49
C PHE A 143 -3.54 11.08 8.27
N TYR A 144 -2.29 10.97 7.81
CA TYR A 144 -1.70 9.68 7.48
C TYR A 144 -1.41 8.82 8.72
N GLN A 145 -0.98 9.42 9.84
CA GLN A 145 -0.86 8.74 11.12
C GLN A 145 -2.19 8.13 11.57
N LYS A 146 -3.29 8.88 11.43
CA LYS A 146 -4.63 8.39 11.79
C LYS A 146 -5.09 7.24 10.88
N ARG A 147 -4.83 7.32 9.57
CA ARG A 147 -5.17 6.28 8.59
C ARG A 147 -4.41 4.98 8.83
N THR A 148 -3.11 5.09 9.13
CA THR A 148 -2.22 3.93 9.28
C THR A 148 -2.24 3.35 10.70
N GLY A 149 -2.55 4.18 11.71
CA GLY A 149 -2.36 3.83 13.12
C GLY A 149 -0.91 3.87 13.58
N ILE A 150 0.01 4.39 12.75
CA ILE A 150 1.46 4.34 12.98
C ILE A 150 2.03 5.75 13.04
N GLN A 151 2.86 6.03 14.05
CA GLN A 151 3.59 7.29 14.16
C GLN A 151 4.72 7.35 13.11
N GLY A 152 4.77 8.45 12.36
CA GLY A 152 5.84 8.69 11.39
C GLY A 152 7.08 9.27 12.05
N LEU A 153 8.24 9.01 11.45
CA LEU A 153 9.52 9.51 11.90
C LEU A 153 10.02 10.62 10.98
N GLN A 154 10.40 11.77 11.57
CA GLN A 154 10.92 12.88 10.79
C GLN A 154 12.39 12.66 10.42
N ARG A 155 12.72 12.65 9.14
CA ARG A 155 14.09 12.51 8.59
C ARG A 155 14.28 13.35 7.34
N ASN A 156 15.49 13.83 7.11
CA ASN A 156 15.86 14.46 5.83
C ASN A 156 15.74 13.43 4.69
N ILE A 157 15.10 13.80 3.58
CA ILE A 157 14.87 12.92 2.44
C ILE A 157 16.18 12.48 1.76
N GLU A 158 17.23 13.29 1.83
CA GLU A 158 18.58 12.97 1.33
C GLU A 158 19.21 11.82 2.12
N SER A 159 18.76 11.59 3.36
CA SER A 159 19.21 10.44 4.16
C SER A 159 18.63 9.10 3.70
N PHE A 160 17.75 9.09 2.69
CA PHE A 160 17.15 7.87 2.15
C PHE A 160 18.01 7.21 1.06
N GLU A 161 19.04 7.90 0.56
CA GLU A 161 19.96 7.30 -0.40
C GLU A 161 20.70 6.11 0.22
N GLY A 162 20.62 4.95 -0.44
CA GLY A 162 21.20 3.70 0.03
C GLY A 162 20.32 2.89 1.00
N GLU A 163 19.13 3.38 1.35
CA GLU A 163 18.16 2.63 2.16
C GLU A 163 17.33 1.64 1.32
N ASP A 164 16.87 0.58 1.97
CA ASP A 164 15.96 -0.41 1.40
C ASP A 164 14.51 0.11 1.44
N ILE A 165 14.20 1.06 0.54
CA ILE A 165 12.90 1.72 0.49
C ILE A 165 11.87 0.80 -0.18
N LEU A 166 10.79 0.48 0.52
CA LEU A 166 9.71 -0.37 -0.01
C LEU A 166 8.73 0.42 -0.88
N LYS A 167 8.45 1.67 -0.51
CA LYS A 167 7.43 2.49 -1.17
C LYS A 167 7.65 3.96 -0.91
N PHE A 168 7.46 4.79 -1.93
CA PHE A 168 7.26 6.22 -1.80
C PHE A 168 5.79 6.59 -1.94
N LEU A 169 5.38 7.63 -1.24
CA LEU A 169 4.01 8.15 -1.18
C LEU A 169 4.06 9.67 -1.32
N ALA A 170 3.17 10.18 -2.16
CA ALA A 170 2.85 11.59 -2.26
C ALA A 170 1.39 11.76 -1.82
N ILE A 171 1.14 12.65 -0.85
CA ILE A 171 -0.19 12.90 -0.29
C ILE A 171 -0.43 14.41 -0.35
N GLY A 172 -1.46 14.83 -1.08
CA GLY A 172 -1.75 16.24 -1.30
C GLY A 172 -2.92 16.44 -2.27
N PRO A 173 -3.12 17.67 -2.78
CA PRO A 173 -4.18 17.99 -3.73
C PRO A 173 -4.14 17.11 -4.98
N HIS A 174 -5.31 16.69 -5.47
CA HIS A 174 -5.42 15.73 -6.56
C HIS A 174 -4.64 16.15 -7.82
N GLU A 175 -4.75 17.42 -8.23
CA GLU A 175 -4.07 17.93 -9.43
C GLU A 175 -2.54 17.84 -9.31
N GLU A 176 -1.98 18.12 -8.13
CA GLU A 176 -0.55 18.02 -7.86
C GLU A 176 -0.08 16.56 -7.89
N ILE A 177 -0.86 15.63 -7.32
CA ILE A 177 -0.54 14.20 -7.37
C ILE A 177 -0.56 13.67 -8.82
N LEU A 178 -1.50 14.14 -9.64
CA LEU A 178 -1.52 13.79 -11.06
C LEU A 178 -0.30 14.36 -11.81
N ALA A 179 0.10 15.59 -11.53
CA ALA A 179 1.29 16.20 -12.12
C ALA A 179 2.56 15.42 -11.75
N ILE A 180 2.71 15.06 -10.47
CA ILE A 180 3.79 14.21 -9.94
C ILE A 180 3.82 12.85 -10.65
N ARG A 181 2.67 12.19 -10.78
CA ARG A 181 2.53 10.90 -11.48
C ARG A 181 3.01 11.01 -12.92
N ASP A 182 2.53 12.00 -13.66
CA ASP A 182 2.83 12.16 -15.08
C ASP A 182 4.30 12.53 -15.33
N GLU A 183 4.93 13.26 -14.40
CA GLU A 183 6.35 13.53 -14.44
C GLU A 183 7.20 12.30 -14.11
N LEU A 184 6.84 11.53 -13.08
CA LEU A 184 7.49 10.25 -12.78
C LEU A 184 7.36 9.26 -13.94
N GLY A 185 6.20 9.17 -14.59
CA GLY A 185 6.00 8.32 -15.77
C GLY A 185 6.91 8.69 -16.94
N ARG A 186 7.32 9.96 -17.07
CA ARG A 186 8.27 10.41 -18.10
C ARG A 186 9.74 10.20 -17.69
N LYS A 187 10.08 10.46 -16.42
CA LYS A 187 11.46 10.37 -15.90
C LYS A 187 11.87 8.93 -15.57
N ALA A 188 10.91 8.06 -15.27
CA ALA A 188 11.14 6.70 -14.75
C ALA A 188 10.18 5.64 -15.35
N PRO A 189 9.95 5.60 -16.68
CA PRO A 189 8.87 4.84 -17.33
C PRO A 189 8.87 3.32 -17.12
N THR A 190 9.97 2.76 -16.59
CA THR A 190 10.13 1.31 -16.33
C THR A 190 10.83 1.02 -15.01
N MET A 191 11.08 2.03 -14.17
CA MET A 191 11.81 1.85 -12.91
C MET A 191 10.86 1.69 -11.72
N LEU A 192 9.63 2.19 -11.85
CA LEU A 192 8.66 2.29 -10.76
C LEU A 192 7.29 1.82 -11.23
N GLU A 193 6.61 1.08 -10.38
CA GLU A 193 5.16 0.90 -10.47
C GLU A 193 4.49 2.12 -9.81
N ILE A 194 3.74 2.90 -10.59
CA ILE A 194 3.16 4.17 -10.14
C ILE A 194 1.64 4.02 -10.09
N ILE A 195 1.08 4.22 -8.89
CA ILE A 195 -0.36 4.17 -8.64
C ILE A 195 -0.78 5.51 -8.06
N ALA A 196 -1.78 6.15 -8.66
CA ALA A 196 -2.39 7.37 -8.15
C ALA A 196 -3.88 7.17 -8.00
N ASN A 197 -4.37 7.35 -6.78
CA ASN A 197 -5.79 7.24 -6.46
C ASN A 197 -6.33 8.62 -6.10
N SER A 198 -7.55 8.90 -6.55
CA SER A 198 -8.38 9.98 -6.03
C SER A 198 -9.31 9.37 -4.99
N ASP A 199 -8.92 9.43 -3.71
CA ASP A 199 -9.86 9.20 -2.61
C ASP A 199 -10.80 10.41 -2.48
#